data_AF-A0A0C9VGM7-F1
#
_entry.id   AF-A0A0C9VGM7-F1
#
_cell.length_a   1.000
_cell.length_b   1.000
_cell.length_c   1.000
_cell.angle_alpha   90.00
_cell.angle_beta   90.00
_cell.angle_gamma   90.00
#
_symmetry.space_group_name_H-M   'P 1'
#
loop_
_entity.id
_entity.type
_entity.pdbx_description
1 polymer ?
#
loop_
_entity_poly.entity_id
_entity_poly.type
_entity_poly.pdbx_seq_one_letter_code
_entity_poly.pdbx_strand_id
1 'polypeptide(L)'
;MSNYISVQADSGRSSSRSVSFARSERSIRSFSPLSACFLSQEPSPDTEINDLDPNPPILQAQKRKLDISKTGSAFGSDSEIQRPPKKIYRTAKSESEDPLPLSIKVTSSLHVIELEVITMIPIVWTVPCFQKAYLLDLSNSNINFTKSNGLEATLQAFIRAEDQDSWTGSGGKKAGDVRVFAFNETELPVLCRKAHLKCAGPKICALFDTKKLENYQRYEPDPTERAKFWNERLLDNAEEEAQADGPLQRFYMELLRRPCKVNCAGNPVIHKRCNSTNGQGHFIGCSLWNSAEGKLHRYSTIWPGINLQEHEELLSEHASEGPKVILVNVSEDKACSVFLPSSTHKKHCGFTHYIKGKAVDNTLHTFECLTQLLIFTPV
;
A
#
# COMPACT_ATOMS: atom_id res chain seq x y z
N MET A 1 -12.48 35.71 -1.03
CA MET A 1 -11.02 35.56 -0.92
C MET A 1 -10.78 34.40 0.01
N SER A 2 -10.26 33.29 -0.49
CA SER A 2 -10.21 32.03 0.25
C SER A 2 -8.78 31.48 0.18
N ASN A 3 -7.98 31.83 1.18
CA ASN A 3 -6.62 31.34 1.38
C ASN A 3 -6.65 30.24 2.47
N TYR A 4 -5.77 29.23 2.41
CA TYR A 4 -5.79 28.04 3.30
C TYR A 4 -4.41 27.61 3.76
N ILE A 5 -4.23 27.11 4.98
CA ILE A 5 -2.91 26.63 5.44
C ILE A 5 -2.90 25.12 5.63
N SER A 6 -1.94 24.45 5.00
CA SER A 6 -1.60 23.06 5.19
C SER A 6 -0.25 22.97 5.91
N VAL A 7 -0.19 22.23 7.01
CA VAL A 7 1.05 21.99 7.75
C VAL A 7 1.22 20.50 7.93
N GLN A 8 2.34 19.95 7.48
CA GLN A 8 2.78 18.62 7.90
C GLN A 8 3.60 18.79 9.18
N ALA A 9 3.11 18.19 10.25
CA ALA A 9 3.76 18.23 11.55
C ALA A 9 4.25 16.83 11.90
N ASP A 10 5.54 16.72 12.24
CA ASP A 10 6.09 15.54 12.89
C ASP A 10 5.70 15.57 14.38
N SER A 11 5.13 14.50 14.92
CA SER A 11 4.84 14.46 16.36
C SER A 11 4.71 13.05 16.94
N GLY A 12 5.40 12.89 18.09
CA GLY A 12 5.43 11.72 18.94
C GLY A 12 4.14 11.41 19.72
N ARG A 13 4.21 10.22 20.34
CA ARG A 13 3.16 9.40 20.97
C ARG A 13 2.19 10.10 21.94
N SER A 14 0.91 9.72 21.86
CA SER A 14 0.05 9.35 23.01
C SER A 14 -1.29 8.73 22.56
N SER A 15 -2.02 8.14 23.51
CA SER A 15 -2.81 6.90 23.37
C SER A 15 -4.35 7.03 23.25
N SER A 16 -4.92 6.00 22.62
CA SER A 16 -6.20 5.27 22.85
C SER A 16 -7.55 5.99 23.01
N ARG A 17 -8.53 5.63 22.15
CA ARG A 17 -9.71 4.77 22.45
C ARG A 17 -10.67 4.73 21.23
N SER A 18 -11.22 3.55 20.97
CA SER A 18 -12.08 3.24 19.82
C SER A 18 -13.57 3.20 20.19
N VAL A 19 -14.42 3.72 19.30
CA VAL A 19 -15.87 3.46 19.27
C VAL A 19 -16.28 3.22 17.82
N SER A 20 -17.02 2.13 17.60
CA SER A 20 -17.44 1.59 16.31
C SER A 20 -18.75 2.21 15.81
N PHE A 21 -18.82 2.52 14.51
CA PHE A 21 -20.07 2.84 13.82
C PHE A 21 -20.15 2.08 12.48
N ALA A 22 -21.33 1.55 12.20
CA ALA A 22 -21.67 0.67 11.08
C ALA A 22 -21.62 1.39 9.72
N ARG A 23 -21.24 0.63 8.68
CA ARG A 23 -21.00 1.11 7.32
C ARG A 23 -22.04 0.51 6.37
N SER A 24 -22.73 1.36 5.60
CA SER A 24 -23.66 0.94 4.55
C SER A 24 -22.92 0.48 3.29
N GLU A 25 -23.47 -0.55 2.66
CA GLU A 25 -22.91 -1.23 1.48
C GLU A 25 -22.94 -0.32 0.23
N ARG A 26 -21.81 -0.25 -0.48
CA ARG A 26 -21.73 0.30 -1.85
C ARG A 26 -21.37 -0.81 -2.83
N SER A 27 -22.12 -0.82 -3.91
CA SER A 27 -22.04 -1.71 -5.08
C SER A 27 -20.63 -1.74 -5.70
N ILE A 28 -20.10 -2.95 -5.86
CA ILE A 28 -18.78 -3.24 -6.45
C ILE A 28 -18.94 -3.30 -7.97
N ARG A 29 -18.34 -2.35 -8.69
CA ARG A 29 -18.03 -2.52 -10.12
C ARG A 29 -16.80 -3.42 -10.23
N SER A 30 -16.96 -4.53 -10.93
CA SER A 30 -15.91 -5.50 -11.25
C SER A 30 -14.90 -4.88 -12.22
N PHE A 31 -13.63 -4.80 -11.81
CA PHE A 31 -12.51 -4.57 -12.71
C PHE A 31 -12.02 -5.92 -13.25
N SER A 32 -12.11 -6.11 -14.57
CA SER A 32 -11.42 -7.18 -15.29
C SER A 32 -9.95 -6.79 -15.50
N PRO A 33 -8.99 -7.71 -15.36
CA PRO A 33 -7.62 -7.49 -15.82
C PRO A 33 -7.56 -7.86 -17.30
N LEU A 34 -7.58 -6.87 -18.18
CA LEU A 34 -7.14 -7.07 -19.56
C LEU A 34 -5.85 -6.28 -19.76
N SER A 35 -4.84 -7.02 -20.21
CA SER A 35 -3.64 -6.54 -20.88
C SER A 35 -3.88 -5.23 -21.64
N ALA A 36 -3.27 -4.16 -21.17
CA ALA A 36 -3.02 -3.00 -21.99
C ALA A 36 -1.70 -3.25 -22.74
N CYS A 37 -1.79 -3.85 -23.93
CA CYS A 37 -0.76 -3.72 -24.94
C CYS A 37 -0.75 -2.25 -25.37
N PHE A 38 0.17 -1.47 -24.81
CA PHE A 38 0.54 -0.19 -25.40
C PHE A 38 1.52 -0.48 -26.55
N LEU A 39 1.03 -0.26 -27.78
CA LEU A 39 1.84 -0.17 -28.97
C LEU A 39 2.76 1.06 -28.85
N SER A 40 4.04 0.82 -28.56
CA SER A 40 5.08 1.82 -28.76
C SER A 40 5.38 1.89 -30.26
N GLN A 41 5.28 3.09 -30.82
CA GLN A 41 5.83 3.40 -32.15
C GLN A 41 7.36 3.26 -32.08
N GLU A 42 7.93 2.43 -32.94
CA GLU A 42 9.38 2.33 -33.13
C GLU A 42 9.89 3.52 -33.95
N PRO A 43 11.00 4.19 -33.55
CA PRO A 43 11.81 4.95 -34.48
C PRO A 43 12.77 4.03 -35.23
N SER A 44 12.90 4.22 -36.54
CA SER A 44 13.80 3.45 -37.42
C SER A 44 15.27 3.61 -37.04
N PRO A 45 16.11 2.55 -37.15
CA PRO A 45 17.54 2.68 -36.95
C PRO A 45 18.29 2.79 -38.28
N ASP A 46 18.90 3.95 -38.53
CA ASP A 46 20.08 4.06 -39.38
C ASP A 46 21.26 4.40 -38.48
N THR A 47 21.94 3.39 -37.95
CA THR A 47 23.32 3.55 -37.43
C THR A 47 24.04 2.21 -37.53
N GLU A 48 25.01 2.15 -38.44
CA GLU A 48 26.00 1.08 -38.55
C GLU A 48 26.78 0.93 -37.24
N ILE A 49 26.80 -0.28 -36.68
CA ILE A 49 27.72 -0.64 -35.59
C ILE A 49 28.48 -1.88 -36.01
N ASN A 50 29.80 -1.69 -36.06
CA ASN A 50 30.84 -2.65 -36.39
C ASN A 50 30.88 -3.86 -35.45
N ASP A 51 31.31 -4.98 -36.03
CA ASP A 51 31.63 -6.27 -35.42
C ASP A 51 32.46 -6.17 -34.13
N LEU A 52 31.96 -6.80 -33.05
CA LEU A 52 32.78 -7.28 -31.94
C LEU A 52 32.26 -8.62 -31.39
N ASP A 53 33.05 -9.66 -31.71
CA ASP A 53 33.36 -10.93 -31.03
C ASP A 53 32.36 -11.58 -30.03
N PRO A 54 31.93 -12.84 -30.24
CA PRO A 54 31.09 -13.58 -29.31
C PRO A 54 31.92 -14.51 -28.42
N ASN A 55 32.13 -14.16 -27.15
CA ASN A 55 32.33 -15.14 -26.07
C ASN A 55 32.31 -14.49 -24.67
N PRO A 56 31.34 -14.82 -23.80
CA PRO A 56 31.46 -14.51 -22.38
C PRO A 56 32.19 -15.64 -21.63
N PRO A 57 33.03 -15.31 -20.63
CA PRO A 57 33.72 -16.31 -19.83
C PRO A 57 32.78 -16.98 -18.82
N ILE A 58 32.90 -18.30 -18.74
CA ILE A 58 32.26 -19.18 -17.76
C ILE A 58 32.78 -18.83 -16.35
N LEU A 59 31.92 -18.29 -15.49
CA LEU A 59 32.21 -18.12 -14.07
C LEU A 59 31.97 -19.45 -13.32
N GLN A 60 33.05 -20.11 -12.94
CA GLN A 60 33.02 -21.26 -12.04
C GLN A 60 32.65 -20.81 -10.61
N ALA A 61 31.51 -21.30 -10.11
CA ALA A 61 31.10 -21.12 -8.74
C ALA A 61 32.00 -21.93 -7.79
N GLN A 62 32.80 -21.23 -6.97
CA GLN A 62 33.54 -21.84 -5.87
C GLN A 62 32.60 -22.22 -4.73
N LYS A 63 32.43 -23.52 -4.49
CA LYS A 63 31.78 -24.08 -3.29
C LYS A 63 32.59 -23.71 -2.05
N ARG A 64 32.09 -22.78 -1.23
CA ARG A 64 32.54 -22.63 0.16
C ARG A 64 31.78 -23.62 1.04
N LYS A 65 32.49 -24.60 1.59
CA LYS A 65 32.03 -25.43 2.71
C LYS A 65 31.97 -24.52 3.96
N LEU A 66 30.79 -24.43 4.58
CA LEU A 66 30.64 -23.87 5.91
C LEU A 66 30.48 -25.03 6.89
N ASP A 67 31.49 -25.24 7.72
CA ASP A 67 31.44 -26.19 8.83
C ASP A 67 30.53 -25.62 9.94
N ILE A 68 29.40 -26.29 10.15
CA ILE A 68 28.54 -26.07 11.31
C ILE A 68 28.87 -27.18 12.30
N SER A 69 29.55 -26.83 13.39
CA SER A 69 29.62 -27.68 14.57
C SER A 69 29.41 -26.86 15.84
N LYS A 70 28.72 -27.53 16.78
CA LYS A 70 28.56 -27.25 18.21
C LYS A 70 27.35 -26.42 18.64
N THR A 71 26.26 -27.18 18.73
CA THR A 71 25.28 -27.16 19.82
C THR A 71 25.95 -27.01 21.21
N GLY A 72 25.46 -26.04 21.98
CA GLY A 72 25.73 -25.88 23.41
C GLY A 72 24.51 -25.27 24.09
N SER A 73 23.70 -26.13 24.68
CA SER A 73 22.53 -25.83 25.52
C SER A 73 22.98 -25.37 26.91
N ALA A 74 22.46 -24.23 27.39
CA ALA A 74 22.35 -23.96 28.82
C ALA A 74 21.22 -22.95 29.09
N PHE A 75 20.21 -23.43 29.80
CA PHE A 75 19.21 -22.66 30.54
C PHE A 75 19.89 -21.82 31.65
N GLY A 76 19.38 -20.63 31.92
CA GLY A 76 19.47 -20.06 33.27
C GLY A 76 19.57 -18.54 33.42
N SER A 77 18.56 -18.02 34.12
CA SER A 77 18.58 -16.88 35.06
C SER A 77 18.23 -15.48 34.56
N ASP A 78 17.20 -14.97 35.25
CA ASP A 78 16.77 -13.58 35.34
C ASP A 78 17.95 -12.62 35.56
N SER A 79 18.00 -11.57 34.75
CA SER A 79 18.83 -10.40 35.03
C SER A 79 17.97 -9.15 34.91
N GLU A 80 17.58 -8.67 36.08
CA GLU A 80 16.90 -7.41 36.36
C GLU A 80 17.74 -6.25 35.83
N ILE A 81 17.26 -5.60 34.75
CA ILE A 81 17.92 -4.45 34.12
C ILE A 81 17.74 -3.23 35.01
N GLN A 82 18.74 -2.97 35.87
CA GLN A 82 18.86 -1.70 36.58
C GLN A 82 19.14 -0.57 35.57
N ARG A 83 18.24 0.43 35.55
CA ARG A 83 18.43 1.65 34.76
C ARG A 83 19.54 2.50 35.38
N PRO A 84 20.52 2.98 34.59
CA PRO A 84 21.56 3.85 35.12
C PRO A 84 20.98 5.21 35.55
N PRO A 85 21.52 5.83 36.62
CA PRO A 85 21.07 7.13 37.10
C PRO A 85 21.34 8.22 36.04
N LYS A 86 20.32 9.05 35.79
CA LYS A 86 20.40 10.20 34.89
C LYS A 86 21.46 11.18 35.40
N LYS A 87 22.62 11.24 34.75
CA LYS A 87 23.59 12.32 34.92
C LYS A 87 22.98 13.60 34.33
N ILE A 88 22.73 14.58 35.20
CA ILE A 88 22.34 15.94 34.83
C ILE A 88 23.60 16.61 34.25
N TYR A 89 23.69 16.69 32.93
CA TYR A 89 24.70 17.51 32.27
C TYR A 89 24.24 18.97 32.35
N ARG A 90 24.96 19.79 33.14
CA ARG A 90 24.91 21.25 33.03
C ARG A 90 25.68 21.64 31.78
N THR A 91 24.96 21.92 30.70
CA THR A 91 25.55 22.40 29.45
C THR A 91 26.11 23.80 29.67
N ALA A 92 27.40 23.97 29.40
CA ALA A 92 28.08 25.25 29.41
C ALA A 92 27.49 26.17 28.34
N LYS A 93 27.28 27.44 28.72
CA LYS A 93 26.73 28.51 27.90
C LYS A 93 27.78 28.92 26.86
N SER A 94 27.62 28.46 25.62
CA SER A 94 28.42 28.90 24.47
C SER A 94 27.73 30.09 23.82
N GLU A 95 28.33 31.28 23.95
CA GLU A 95 27.85 32.55 23.42
C GLU A 95 28.23 32.71 21.93
N SER A 96 27.63 31.92 21.04
CA SER A 96 27.59 32.24 19.61
C SER A 96 26.15 32.61 19.25
N GLU A 97 25.83 33.90 19.36
CA GLU A 97 24.52 34.45 19.00
C GLU A 97 24.41 34.62 17.48
N ASP A 98 24.24 33.51 16.76
CA ASP A 98 23.62 33.59 15.45
C ASP A 98 22.13 33.94 15.66
N PRO A 99 21.59 34.97 14.99
CA PRO A 99 20.20 35.37 15.15
C PRO A 99 19.28 34.20 14.84
N LEU A 100 18.50 33.76 15.84
CA LEU A 100 17.56 32.66 15.69
C LEU A 100 16.62 32.94 14.50
N PRO A 101 16.39 31.97 13.60
CA PRO A 101 15.53 32.17 12.45
C PRO A 101 14.14 32.61 12.91
N LEU A 102 13.63 33.69 12.29
CA LEU A 102 12.32 34.25 12.57
C LEU A 102 11.25 33.16 12.39
N SER A 103 10.66 32.69 13.49
CA SER A 103 9.58 31.71 13.43
C SER A 103 8.26 32.39 13.09
N ILE A 104 7.59 31.94 12.03
CA ILE A 104 6.25 32.36 11.62
C ILE A 104 5.22 31.65 12.50
N LYS A 105 4.36 32.43 13.14
CA LYS A 105 3.28 31.91 13.98
C LYS A 105 2.09 31.48 13.13
N VAL A 106 1.80 30.17 13.08
CA VAL A 106 0.61 29.65 12.38
C VAL A 106 -0.59 29.64 13.34
N THR A 107 -0.42 29.08 14.54
CA THR A 107 -1.43 29.12 15.62
C THR A 107 -0.75 29.53 16.93
N SER A 108 -1.49 29.61 18.03
CA SER A 108 -0.87 29.86 19.36
C SER A 108 0.16 28.80 19.76
N SER A 109 0.00 27.55 19.30
CA SER A 109 0.86 26.42 19.69
C SER A 109 1.71 25.86 18.53
N LEU A 110 1.60 26.42 17.33
CA LEU A 110 2.29 25.92 16.13
C LEU A 110 3.01 27.07 15.45
N HIS A 111 4.33 26.94 15.35
CA HIS A 111 5.21 27.87 14.67
C HIS A 111 5.95 27.10 13.57
N VAL A 112 6.30 27.79 12.49
CA VAL A 112 7.05 27.25 11.36
C VAL A 112 8.17 28.21 10.99
N ILE A 113 9.19 27.72 10.30
CA ILE A 113 10.31 28.53 9.81
C ILE A 113 9.94 29.15 8.46
N GLU A 114 9.17 28.42 7.64
CA GLU A 114 8.82 28.82 6.28
C GLU A 114 7.31 28.65 6.04
N LEU A 115 6.72 29.62 5.33
CA LEU A 115 5.35 29.58 4.82
C LEU A 115 5.39 29.80 3.30
N GLU A 116 5.15 28.74 2.53
CA GLU A 116 5.17 28.78 1.07
C GLU A 116 3.75 28.97 0.52
N VAL A 117 3.53 29.95 -0.36
CA VAL A 117 2.24 30.13 -1.02
C VAL A 117 2.15 29.25 -2.26
N ILE A 118 1.13 28.40 -2.34
CA ILE A 118 0.87 27.51 -3.46
C ILE A 118 -0.51 27.81 -4.07
N THR A 119 -0.64 27.70 -5.39
CA THR A 119 -1.91 27.97 -6.09
C THR A 119 -2.57 26.70 -6.63
N MET A 120 -1.88 25.56 -6.51
CA MET A 120 -2.33 24.26 -6.94
C MET A 120 -2.12 23.24 -5.82
N ILE A 121 -3.05 22.30 -5.71
CA ILE A 121 -2.94 21.20 -4.74
C ILE A 121 -1.93 20.20 -5.32
N PRO A 122 -0.85 19.87 -4.60
CA PRO A 122 0.08 18.88 -5.08
C PRO A 122 -0.59 17.50 -5.08
N ILE A 123 -0.27 16.70 -6.08
CA ILE A 123 -0.72 15.30 -6.20
C ILE A 123 -0.24 14.47 -5.00
N VAL A 124 0.90 14.86 -4.42
CA VAL A 124 1.53 14.26 -3.25
C VAL A 124 2.14 15.37 -2.40
N TRP A 125 1.86 15.39 -1.10
CA TRP A 125 2.48 16.33 -0.18
C TRP A 125 3.86 15.85 0.29
N THR A 126 4.91 16.56 -0.09
CA THR A 126 6.30 16.35 0.36
C THR A 126 6.41 16.57 1.86
N VAL A 127 6.83 15.57 2.63
CA VAL A 127 7.06 15.74 4.07
C VAL A 127 8.26 16.68 4.26
N PRO A 128 8.08 17.89 4.82
CA PRO A 128 9.18 18.83 4.91
C PRO A 128 10.20 18.37 5.96
N CYS A 129 11.49 18.49 5.65
CA CYS A 129 12.59 18.14 6.55
C CYS A 129 12.72 19.10 7.75
N PHE A 130 12.05 20.25 7.69
CA PHE A 130 12.02 21.29 8.71
C PHE A 130 10.59 21.81 8.87
N GLN A 131 10.36 22.65 9.86
CA GLN A 131 9.01 23.17 10.15
C GLN A 131 8.57 24.10 9.02
N LYS A 132 7.80 23.58 8.06
CA LYS A 132 7.28 24.31 6.90
C LYS A 132 5.76 24.17 6.80
N ALA A 133 5.11 25.25 6.39
CA ALA A 133 3.69 25.31 6.10
C ALA A 133 3.47 25.76 4.65
N TYR A 134 2.30 25.43 4.11
CA TYR A 134 1.86 25.85 2.79
C TYR A 134 0.59 26.67 2.90
N LEU A 135 0.54 27.86 2.29
CA LEU A 135 -0.66 28.66 2.10
C LEU A 135 -1.25 28.37 0.70
N LEU A 136 -2.27 27.52 0.62
CA LEU A 136 -3.03 27.27 -0.60
C LEU A 136 -3.96 28.45 -0.91
N ASP A 137 -3.59 29.25 -1.90
CA ASP A 137 -4.39 30.36 -2.43
C ASP A 137 -5.16 29.91 -3.68
N LEU A 138 -6.49 29.86 -3.55
CA LEU A 138 -7.40 29.49 -4.62
C LEU A 138 -8.20 30.69 -5.18
N SER A 139 -7.81 31.92 -4.83
CA SER A 139 -8.52 33.15 -5.20
C SER A 139 -8.69 33.32 -6.71
N ASN A 140 -7.71 32.85 -7.50
CA ASN A 140 -7.70 32.93 -8.96
C ASN A 140 -8.10 31.60 -9.64
N SER A 141 -8.59 30.61 -8.88
CA SER A 141 -8.91 29.29 -9.43
C SER A 141 -10.37 29.20 -9.89
N ASN A 142 -10.61 28.58 -11.03
CA ASN A 142 -11.96 28.27 -11.55
C ASN A 142 -12.48 26.91 -11.02
N ILE A 143 -12.04 26.50 -9.84
CA ILE A 143 -12.34 25.17 -9.29
C ILE A 143 -13.81 25.11 -8.88
N ASN A 144 -14.53 24.13 -9.44
CA ASN A 144 -15.90 23.85 -9.05
C ASN A 144 -15.90 22.85 -7.88
N PHE A 145 -16.30 23.32 -6.70
CA PHE A 145 -16.41 22.47 -5.50
C PHE A 145 -17.64 21.56 -5.51
N THR A 146 -18.41 21.45 -6.59
CA THR A 146 -19.64 20.64 -6.61
C THR A 146 -19.33 19.15 -6.81
N LYS A 147 -19.86 18.31 -5.93
CA LYS A 147 -19.80 16.84 -6.03
C LYS A 147 -20.74 16.31 -7.12
N SER A 148 -20.58 15.04 -7.50
CA SER A 148 -21.46 14.35 -8.46
C SER A 148 -22.95 14.30 -8.07
N ASN A 149 -23.28 14.54 -6.80
CA ASN A 149 -24.66 14.63 -6.32
C ASN A 149 -25.20 16.07 -6.22
N GLY A 150 -24.48 17.06 -6.77
CA GLY A 150 -24.86 18.47 -6.73
C GLY A 150 -24.56 19.19 -5.41
N LEU A 151 -24.03 18.51 -4.39
CA LEU A 151 -23.67 19.14 -3.12
C LEU A 151 -22.27 19.75 -3.18
N GLU A 152 -22.09 20.89 -2.52
CA GLU A 152 -20.77 21.50 -2.36
C GLU A 152 -19.84 20.62 -1.50
N ALA A 153 -18.63 20.39 -2.00
CA ALA A 153 -17.54 19.77 -1.28
C ALA A 153 -16.86 20.82 -0.43
N THR A 154 -16.69 20.50 0.85
CA THR A 154 -15.75 21.23 1.71
C THR A 154 -14.37 21.20 1.07
N LEU A 155 -13.60 22.29 1.15
CA LEU A 155 -12.23 22.31 0.64
C LEU A 155 -11.39 21.13 1.13
N GLN A 156 -11.54 20.75 2.40
CA GLN A 156 -10.83 19.59 2.94
C GLN A 156 -11.13 18.29 2.17
N ALA A 157 -12.38 18.10 1.74
CA ALA A 157 -12.77 16.95 0.91
C ALA A 157 -12.20 17.06 -0.51
N PHE A 158 -12.06 18.27 -1.03
CA PHE A 158 -11.42 18.53 -2.32
C PHE A 158 -9.91 18.24 -2.27
N ILE A 159 -9.18 18.76 -1.28
CA ILE A 159 -7.75 18.44 -1.06
C ILE A 159 -7.53 16.93 -0.99
N ARG A 160 -8.38 16.20 -0.26
CA ARG A 160 -8.29 14.74 -0.15
C ARG A 160 -8.65 13.98 -1.42
N ALA A 161 -9.37 14.60 -2.36
CA ALA A 161 -9.74 13.98 -3.63
C ALA A 161 -8.62 14.13 -4.66
N GLU A 162 -7.90 15.26 -4.62
CA GLU A 162 -6.74 15.52 -5.49
C GLU A 162 -5.47 14.80 -5.03
N ASP A 163 -5.34 14.57 -3.72
CA ASP A 163 -4.20 13.89 -3.13
C ASP A 163 -4.23 12.37 -3.36
N GLN A 164 -3.11 11.81 -3.85
CA GLN A 164 -2.96 10.37 -4.06
C GLN A 164 -2.70 9.59 -2.76
N ASP A 165 -2.35 10.27 -1.67
CA ASP A 165 -2.07 9.62 -0.41
C ASP A 165 -3.34 9.16 0.31
N SER A 166 -3.22 7.98 0.90
CA SER A 166 -4.31 7.40 1.67
C SER A 166 -4.35 8.03 3.05
N TRP A 167 -5.26 9.00 3.28
CA TRP A 167 -5.44 9.63 4.58
C TRP A 167 -6.59 9.03 5.39
N THR A 168 -6.33 8.79 6.68
CA THR A 168 -7.33 8.45 7.69
C THR A 168 -7.45 9.56 8.72
N GLY A 169 -8.56 9.63 9.45
CA GLY A 169 -8.80 10.66 10.45
C GLY A 169 -10.13 11.36 10.28
N SER A 170 -10.37 12.37 11.11
CA SER A 170 -11.62 13.13 11.11
C SER A 170 -11.39 14.54 10.60
N GLY A 171 -12.35 15.08 9.84
CA GLY A 171 -12.34 16.47 9.37
C GLY A 171 -12.66 17.53 10.44
N GLY A 172 -12.48 17.18 11.71
CA GLY A 172 -12.83 18.01 12.85
C GLY A 172 -14.34 18.08 13.12
N LYS A 173 -14.74 17.98 14.40
CA LYS A 173 -16.02 18.52 14.89
C LYS A 173 -15.82 19.99 15.24
N LYS A 174 -16.89 20.80 15.35
CA LYS A 174 -16.83 22.23 15.77
C LYS A 174 -15.99 22.48 17.04
N ALA A 175 -15.89 21.49 17.94
CA ALA A 175 -15.06 21.57 19.14
C ALA A 175 -13.54 21.63 18.90
N GLY A 176 -13.08 21.57 17.64
CA GLY A 176 -11.66 21.65 17.24
C GLY A 176 -11.29 22.89 16.43
N ASP A 177 -12.13 23.92 16.39
CA ASP A 177 -11.81 25.16 15.69
C ASP A 177 -10.66 25.91 16.39
N VAL A 178 -9.80 26.55 15.61
CA VAL A 178 -8.55 27.19 16.06
C VAL A 178 -8.34 28.52 15.36
N ARG A 179 -7.71 29.47 16.07
CA ARG A 179 -7.31 30.76 15.50
C ARG A 179 -5.97 30.64 14.78
N VAL A 180 -5.95 30.99 13.50
CA VAL A 180 -4.80 30.91 12.62
C VAL A 180 -4.33 32.32 12.25
N PHE A 181 -3.05 32.59 12.45
CA PHE A 181 -2.45 33.92 12.28
C PHE A 181 -1.82 34.12 10.89
N ALA A 182 -1.55 33.04 10.18
CA ALA A 182 -0.75 33.08 8.95
C ALA A 182 -1.56 33.34 7.66
N PHE A 183 -2.85 33.72 7.76
CA PHE A 183 -3.70 33.97 6.59
C PHE A 183 -3.51 35.32 5.93
N ASN A 184 -3.16 36.34 6.72
CA ASN A 184 -3.14 37.72 6.27
C ASN A 184 -1.92 38.45 6.84
N GLU A 185 -1.52 39.54 6.18
CA GLU A 185 -0.70 40.59 6.78
C GLU A 185 -1.46 41.36 7.87
N THR A 186 -2.80 41.33 7.83
CA THR A 186 -3.65 41.91 8.88
C THR A 186 -3.40 41.14 10.17
N GLU A 187 -2.99 41.84 11.24
CA GLU A 187 -2.60 41.27 12.54
C GLU A 187 -3.69 40.45 13.27
N LEU A 188 -4.89 40.31 12.69
CA LEU A 188 -6.01 39.60 13.27
C LEU A 188 -6.04 38.12 12.84
N PRO A 189 -6.11 37.17 13.79
CA PRO A 189 -6.22 35.76 13.47
C PRO A 189 -7.60 35.39 12.90
N VAL A 190 -7.62 34.47 11.94
CA VAL A 190 -8.82 33.92 11.32
C VAL A 190 -9.26 32.66 12.08
N LEU A 191 -10.56 32.50 12.33
CA LEU A 191 -11.11 31.28 12.90
C LEU A 191 -11.18 30.18 11.84
N CYS A 192 -10.59 29.03 12.11
CA CYS A 192 -10.51 27.92 11.16
C CYS A 192 -10.88 26.60 11.80
N ARG A 193 -11.51 25.72 11.04
CA ARG A 193 -11.65 24.31 11.37
C ARG A 193 -10.31 23.62 11.15
N LYS A 194 -9.88 22.87 12.17
CA LYS A 194 -8.68 22.01 12.09
C LYS A 194 -9.07 20.58 11.74
N ALA A 195 -8.55 20.09 10.62
CA ALA A 195 -8.56 18.67 10.31
C ALA A 195 -7.22 18.04 10.67
N HIS A 196 -7.27 16.89 11.33
CA HIS A 196 -6.09 16.09 11.64
C HIS A 196 -6.18 14.76 10.91
N LEU A 197 -5.30 14.59 9.94
CA LEU A 197 -5.22 13.41 9.11
C LEU A 197 -3.91 12.69 9.40
N LYS A 198 -3.97 11.36 9.39
CA LYS A 198 -2.82 10.46 9.50
C LYS A 198 -2.72 9.63 8.24
N CYS A 199 -1.51 9.48 7.72
CA CYS A 199 -1.28 8.59 6.59
C CYS A 199 -1.69 7.17 7.01
N ALA A 200 -2.48 6.51 6.18
CA ALA A 200 -2.90 5.14 6.40
C ALA A 200 -1.73 4.15 6.22
N GLY A 201 -0.60 4.62 5.68
CA GLY A 201 0.54 3.80 5.31
C GLY A 201 0.24 2.85 4.15
N PRO A 202 1.23 2.09 3.66
CA PRO A 202 1.01 1.08 2.64
C PRO A 202 0.52 -0.25 3.25
N LYS A 203 -0.03 -1.10 2.40
CA LYS A 203 -0.30 -2.51 2.70
C LYS A 203 0.82 -3.37 2.16
N ILE A 204 1.39 -4.19 3.02
CA ILE A 204 2.50 -5.09 2.69
C ILE A 204 2.13 -6.54 3.02
N CYS A 205 2.71 -7.49 2.29
CA CYS A 205 2.55 -8.91 2.59
C CYS A 205 3.16 -9.26 3.95
N ALA A 206 2.60 -10.26 4.65
CA ALA A 206 3.20 -10.80 5.87
C ALA A 206 4.65 -11.31 5.70
N LEU A 207 5.03 -11.72 4.49
CA LEU A 207 6.40 -12.12 4.14
C LEU A 207 7.22 -11.00 3.47
N PHE A 208 6.75 -9.75 3.55
CA PHE A 208 7.49 -8.61 3.02
C PHE A 208 8.71 -8.32 3.91
N ASP A 209 9.85 -8.01 3.28
CA ASP A 209 11.06 -7.62 4.01
C ASP A 209 10.95 -6.19 4.53
N THR A 210 10.53 -6.03 5.79
CA THR A 210 10.32 -4.72 6.43
C THR A 210 11.60 -3.89 6.55
N LYS A 211 12.78 -4.50 6.45
CA LYS A 211 14.06 -3.77 6.47
C LYS A 211 14.18 -2.80 5.30
N LYS A 212 13.52 -3.10 4.18
CA LYS A 212 13.41 -2.20 3.02
C LYS A 212 12.67 -0.89 3.34
N LEU A 213 11.94 -0.83 4.46
CA LEU A 213 11.16 0.34 4.89
C LEU A 213 11.73 1.05 6.12
N GLU A 214 12.74 0.50 6.81
CA GLU A 214 13.26 1.05 8.07
C GLU A 214 13.76 2.50 7.95
N ASN A 215 14.26 2.88 6.77
CA ASN A 215 14.74 4.23 6.46
C ASN A 215 13.88 4.95 5.42
N TYR A 216 12.71 4.40 5.08
CA TYR A 216 11.86 4.99 4.07
C TYR A 216 11.09 6.17 4.66
N GLN A 217 11.69 7.35 4.58
CA GLN A 217 11.07 8.63 4.92
C GLN A 217 10.80 9.38 3.62
N ARG A 218 9.52 9.59 3.32
CA ARG A 218 9.09 10.22 2.08
C ARG A 218 9.21 11.75 2.17
N TYR A 219 10.45 12.24 2.24
CA TYR A 219 10.73 13.68 2.16
C TYR A 219 10.39 14.20 0.76
N GLU A 220 10.83 13.47 -0.27
CA GLU A 220 10.55 13.76 -1.66
C GLU A 220 10.09 12.49 -2.40
N PRO A 221 9.15 12.58 -3.36
CA PRO A 221 8.82 11.46 -4.23
C PRO A 221 10.03 11.08 -5.09
N ASP A 222 10.79 10.06 -4.69
CA ASP A 222 11.81 9.48 -5.58
C ASP A 222 11.15 8.49 -6.55
N PRO A 223 11.05 8.84 -7.86
CA PRO A 223 10.51 7.93 -8.85
C PRO A 223 11.39 6.69 -9.02
N THR A 224 12.70 6.77 -8.74
CA THR A 224 13.68 5.70 -8.91
C THR A 224 13.47 4.60 -7.87
N GLU A 225 13.40 4.95 -6.58
CA GLU A 225 13.06 4.00 -5.53
C GLU A 225 11.68 3.37 -5.74
N ARG A 226 10.68 4.17 -6.15
CA ARG A 226 9.35 3.64 -6.47
C ARG A 226 9.41 2.65 -7.63
N ALA A 227 10.15 2.97 -8.68
CA ALA A 227 10.37 2.09 -9.82
C ALA A 227 11.08 0.79 -9.40
N LYS A 228 12.01 0.85 -8.44
CA LYS A 228 12.66 -0.34 -7.87
C LYS A 228 11.65 -1.29 -7.23
N PHE A 229 10.78 -0.82 -6.34
CA PHE A 229 9.73 -1.66 -5.74
C PHE A 229 8.77 -2.21 -6.79
N TRP A 230 8.44 -1.42 -7.81
CA TRP A 230 7.60 -1.87 -8.92
C TRP A 230 8.27 -2.98 -9.74
N ASN A 231 9.55 -2.80 -10.08
CA ASN A 231 10.33 -3.77 -10.85
C ASN A 231 10.55 -5.07 -10.09
N GLU A 232 10.84 -5.01 -8.78
CA GLU A 232 10.91 -6.22 -7.93
C GLU A 232 9.60 -7.01 -7.99
N ARG A 233 8.46 -6.32 -7.97
CA ARG A 233 7.15 -6.94 -8.13
C ARG A 233 6.91 -7.52 -9.52
N LEU A 234 7.37 -6.85 -10.57
CA LEU A 234 7.30 -7.39 -11.93
C LEU A 234 8.15 -8.65 -12.07
N LEU A 235 9.33 -8.69 -11.45
CA LEU A 235 10.18 -9.87 -11.41
C LEU A 235 9.52 -11.02 -10.63
N ASP A 236 8.94 -10.74 -9.46
CA ASP A 236 8.19 -11.76 -8.71
C ASP A 236 7.00 -12.32 -9.53
N ASN A 237 6.30 -11.46 -10.29
CA ASN A 237 5.23 -11.91 -11.20
C ASN A 237 5.78 -12.78 -12.32
N ALA A 238 6.87 -12.38 -12.96
CA ALA A 238 7.49 -13.14 -14.04
C ALA A 238 8.02 -14.50 -13.55
N GLU A 239 8.58 -14.55 -12.33
CA GLU A 239 9.03 -15.80 -11.72
C GLU A 239 7.86 -16.72 -11.37
N GLU A 240 6.78 -16.20 -10.79
CA GLU A 240 5.55 -16.98 -10.54
C GLU A 240 4.93 -17.46 -11.86
N GLU A 241 4.93 -16.65 -12.91
CA GLU A 241 4.42 -17.04 -14.24
C GLU A 241 5.31 -18.06 -14.96
N ALA A 242 6.62 -18.04 -14.71
CA ALA A 242 7.57 -19.00 -15.28
C ALA A 242 7.50 -20.38 -14.60
N GLN A 243 6.92 -20.47 -13.40
CA GLN A 243 6.65 -21.75 -12.74
C GLN A 243 5.46 -22.44 -13.42
N ALA A 244 5.63 -23.72 -13.77
CA ALA A 244 4.60 -24.51 -14.45
C ALA A 244 3.24 -24.44 -13.74
N ASP A 245 3.26 -24.55 -12.41
CA ASP A 245 2.03 -24.55 -11.59
C ASP A 245 1.70 -23.17 -10.99
N GLY A 246 2.51 -22.15 -11.23
CA GLY A 246 2.37 -20.85 -10.56
C GLY A 246 1.03 -20.16 -10.84
N PRO A 247 0.65 -19.93 -12.12
CA PRO A 247 -0.65 -19.35 -12.48
C PRO A 247 -1.84 -20.17 -11.96
N LEU A 248 -1.71 -21.50 -12.03
CA LEU A 248 -2.73 -22.45 -11.57
C LEU A 248 -2.93 -22.36 -10.06
N GLN A 249 -1.85 -22.36 -9.28
CA GLN A 249 -1.88 -22.22 -7.83
C GLN A 249 -2.41 -20.84 -7.42
N ARG A 250 -2.01 -19.76 -8.11
CA ARG A 250 -2.50 -18.41 -7.87
C ARG A 250 -4.01 -18.33 -8.04
N PHE A 251 -4.51 -18.87 -9.16
CA PHE A 251 -5.93 -18.92 -9.44
C PHE A 251 -6.67 -19.77 -8.40
N TYR A 252 -6.11 -20.90 -8.01
CA TYR A 252 -6.67 -21.76 -6.98
C TYR A 252 -6.81 -21.07 -5.62
N MET A 253 -5.77 -20.37 -5.17
CA MET A 253 -5.82 -19.58 -3.94
C MET A 253 -6.88 -18.47 -4.01
N GLU A 254 -7.04 -17.84 -5.18
CA GLU A 254 -8.13 -16.87 -5.38
C GLU A 254 -9.52 -17.51 -5.31
N LEU A 255 -9.69 -18.74 -5.81
CA LEU A 255 -10.96 -19.47 -5.69
C LEU A 255 -11.30 -19.77 -4.24
N LEU A 256 -10.32 -20.21 -3.44
CA LEU A 256 -10.52 -20.50 -2.02
C LEU A 256 -10.96 -19.27 -1.23
N ARG A 257 -10.46 -18.09 -1.58
CA ARG A 257 -10.84 -16.80 -0.95
C ARG A 257 -12.26 -16.33 -1.27
N ARG A 258 -12.92 -16.93 -2.26
CA ARG A 258 -14.27 -16.54 -2.70
C ARG A 258 -15.32 -17.55 -2.19
N PRO A 259 -15.78 -17.44 -0.93
CA PRO A 259 -16.85 -18.32 -0.45
C PRO A 259 -18.16 -18.08 -1.23
N CYS A 260 -19.09 -19.01 -1.12
CA CYS A 260 -20.47 -18.76 -1.54
C CYS A 260 -21.04 -17.60 -0.70
N LYS A 261 -21.97 -16.83 -1.28
CA LYS A 261 -22.69 -15.77 -0.55
C LYS A 261 -23.68 -16.34 0.46
N VAL A 262 -24.17 -17.55 0.19
CA VAL A 262 -24.95 -18.36 1.13
C VAL A 262 -24.04 -19.27 1.94
N ASN A 263 -24.45 -19.60 3.17
CA ASN A 263 -23.76 -20.58 3.99
C ASN A 263 -23.88 -21.96 3.33
N CYS A 264 -22.85 -22.35 2.59
CA CYS A 264 -22.85 -23.52 1.72
C CYS A 264 -21.63 -24.37 2.02
N ALA A 265 -21.85 -25.68 2.23
CA ALA A 265 -20.80 -26.66 2.48
C ALA A 265 -20.17 -27.22 1.19
N GLY A 266 -20.56 -26.72 0.02
CA GLY A 266 -20.10 -27.27 -1.25
C GLY A 266 -18.69 -26.80 -1.62
N ASN A 267 -17.88 -27.75 -2.08
CA ASN A 267 -16.52 -27.55 -2.56
C ASN A 267 -16.46 -26.94 -3.98
N PRO A 268 -15.35 -26.27 -4.37
CA PRO A 268 -15.14 -25.87 -5.76
C PRO A 268 -15.08 -27.08 -6.69
N VAL A 269 -15.80 -27.03 -7.81
CA VAL A 269 -15.75 -28.04 -8.89
C VAL A 269 -15.82 -27.36 -10.25
N ILE A 270 -15.29 -28.01 -11.27
CA ILE A 270 -15.42 -27.56 -12.65
C ILE A 270 -16.81 -27.92 -13.17
N HIS A 271 -17.49 -26.95 -13.77
CA HIS A 271 -18.79 -27.10 -14.40
C HIS A 271 -18.67 -26.78 -15.89
N LYS A 272 -19.37 -27.57 -16.72
CA LYS A 272 -19.49 -27.29 -18.15
C LYS A 272 -20.52 -26.17 -18.38
N ARG A 273 -20.16 -25.19 -19.22
CA ARG A 273 -21.07 -24.16 -19.73
C ARG A 273 -21.76 -24.68 -20.99
N CYS A 274 -23.07 -24.48 -21.05
CA CYS A 274 -23.86 -24.75 -22.24
C CYS A 274 -23.57 -23.74 -23.37
N ASN A 275 -23.34 -22.46 -23.04
CA ASN A 275 -23.01 -21.41 -24.00
C ASN A 275 -21.80 -20.60 -23.52
N SER A 276 -20.69 -20.68 -24.25
CA SER A 276 -19.51 -19.88 -23.97
C SER A 276 -19.35 -18.77 -25.02
N THR A 277 -19.33 -17.52 -24.59
CA THR A 277 -19.06 -16.37 -25.45
C THR A 277 -17.56 -16.13 -25.67
N ASN A 278 -16.70 -16.73 -24.84
CA ASN A 278 -15.25 -16.49 -24.84
C ASN A 278 -14.44 -17.76 -25.18
N GLY A 279 -15.08 -18.78 -25.75
CA GLY A 279 -14.45 -20.07 -26.06
C GLY A 279 -14.16 -20.96 -24.85
N GLN A 280 -14.31 -20.45 -23.63
CA GLN A 280 -14.14 -21.24 -22.40
C GLN A 280 -15.43 -22.01 -22.09
N GLY A 281 -15.46 -23.29 -22.45
CA GLY A 281 -16.59 -24.19 -22.20
C GLY A 281 -16.79 -24.56 -20.73
N HIS A 282 -15.98 -24.04 -19.80
CA HIS A 282 -15.98 -24.44 -18.40
C HIS A 282 -15.87 -23.23 -17.45
N PHE A 283 -16.32 -23.43 -16.22
CA PHE A 283 -16.15 -22.49 -15.11
C PHE A 283 -16.01 -23.23 -13.79
N ILE A 284 -15.53 -22.55 -12.77
CA ILE A 284 -15.46 -23.13 -11.43
C ILE A 284 -16.62 -22.60 -10.62
N GLY A 285 -17.47 -23.54 -10.20
CA GLY A 285 -18.64 -23.31 -9.38
C GLY A 285 -18.52 -24.04 -8.04
N CYS A 286 -19.53 -23.86 -7.21
CA CYS A 286 -19.74 -24.72 -6.06
C CYS A 286 -20.27 -26.10 -6.53
N SER A 287 -19.96 -27.19 -5.84
CA SER A 287 -20.55 -28.52 -6.10
C SER A 287 -22.06 -28.56 -5.93
N LEU A 288 -22.59 -27.70 -5.06
CA LEU A 288 -24.03 -27.50 -4.87
C LEU A 288 -24.61 -26.39 -5.78
N TRP A 289 -23.82 -25.91 -6.74
CA TRP A 289 -24.27 -24.89 -7.69
C TRP A 289 -25.38 -25.44 -8.58
N ASN A 290 -26.43 -24.65 -8.77
CA ASN A 290 -27.48 -24.90 -9.76
C ASN A 290 -27.81 -23.58 -10.49
N SER A 291 -28.49 -23.68 -11.64
CA SER A 291 -28.77 -22.52 -12.49
C SER A 291 -29.73 -21.51 -11.85
N ALA A 292 -30.64 -21.96 -10.98
CA ALA A 292 -31.60 -21.10 -10.29
C ALA A 292 -30.93 -20.22 -9.23
N GLU A 293 -29.96 -20.78 -8.49
CA GLU A 293 -29.27 -20.12 -7.37
C GLU A 293 -27.85 -19.68 -7.72
N GLY A 294 -27.45 -19.76 -8.99
CA GLY A 294 -26.04 -19.62 -9.38
C GLY A 294 -25.37 -18.30 -8.97
N LYS A 295 -26.14 -17.23 -8.74
CA LYS A 295 -25.65 -15.93 -8.24
C LYS A 295 -25.28 -15.91 -6.75
N LEU A 296 -25.79 -16.88 -5.99
CA LEU A 296 -25.57 -17.06 -4.55
C LEU A 296 -24.37 -17.95 -4.26
N HIS A 297 -24.01 -18.83 -5.20
CA HIS A 297 -22.87 -19.71 -5.10
C HIS A 297 -21.60 -19.09 -5.71
N ARG A 298 -20.45 -19.70 -5.40
CA ARG A 298 -19.17 -19.38 -6.04
C ARG A 298 -19.31 -19.53 -7.56
N TYR A 299 -18.75 -18.57 -8.28
CA TYR A 299 -18.62 -18.60 -9.73
C TYR A 299 -17.35 -17.85 -10.14
N SER A 300 -16.45 -18.55 -10.83
CA SER A 300 -15.24 -17.97 -11.38
C SER A 300 -14.99 -18.52 -12.79
N THR A 301 -14.72 -17.62 -13.73
CA THR A 301 -14.16 -17.98 -15.04
C THR A 301 -12.74 -18.51 -14.85
N ILE A 302 -12.41 -19.60 -15.54
CA ILE A 302 -11.04 -20.13 -15.60
C ILE A 302 -10.20 -19.14 -16.41
N TRP A 303 -8.96 -18.88 -16.02
CA TRP A 303 -8.11 -17.97 -16.81
C TRP A 303 -7.67 -18.63 -18.13
N PRO A 304 -7.51 -17.85 -19.22
CA PRO A 304 -6.91 -18.35 -20.44
C PRO A 304 -5.54 -18.98 -20.16
N GLY A 305 -5.21 -20.07 -20.84
CA GLY A 305 -3.91 -20.75 -20.71
C GLY A 305 -3.78 -21.73 -19.54
N ILE A 306 -4.75 -21.80 -18.62
CA ILE A 306 -4.77 -22.83 -17.58
C ILE A 306 -5.18 -24.18 -18.20
N ASN A 307 -4.38 -25.22 -17.98
CA ASN A 307 -4.73 -26.59 -18.33
C ASN A 307 -5.89 -27.08 -17.44
N LEU A 308 -7.02 -27.41 -18.08
CA LEU A 308 -8.22 -27.87 -17.37
C LEU A 308 -8.01 -29.18 -16.63
N GLN A 309 -7.23 -30.11 -17.20
CA GLN A 309 -6.99 -31.41 -16.59
C GLN A 309 -6.19 -31.28 -15.29
N GLU A 310 -5.09 -30.53 -15.32
CA GLU A 310 -4.28 -30.24 -14.13
C GLU A 310 -5.13 -29.53 -13.05
N HIS A 311 -6.03 -28.64 -13.47
CA HIS A 311 -6.95 -27.98 -12.55
C HIS A 311 -7.98 -28.96 -11.93
N GLU A 312 -8.50 -29.93 -12.69
CA GLU A 312 -9.38 -30.97 -12.16
C GLU A 312 -8.66 -31.89 -11.17
N GLU A 313 -7.43 -32.29 -11.51
CA GLU A 313 -6.56 -33.11 -10.66
C GLU A 313 -6.31 -32.38 -9.33
N LEU A 314 -5.89 -31.12 -9.36
CA LEU A 314 -5.73 -30.30 -8.15
C LEU A 314 -7.03 -30.17 -7.35
N LEU A 315 -8.16 -29.87 -7.99
CA LEU A 315 -9.43 -29.76 -7.26
C LEU A 315 -9.83 -31.09 -6.58
N SER A 316 -9.54 -32.22 -7.24
CA SER A 316 -9.89 -33.55 -6.74
C SER A 316 -9.03 -33.96 -5.53
N GLU A 317 -7.71 -33.77 -5.60
CA GLU A 317 -6.77 -34.06 -4.50
C GLU A 317 -7.12 -33.25 -3.25
N HIS A 318 -7.41 -31.96 -3.46
CA HIS A 318 -7.77 -31.03 -2.41
C HIS A 318 -9.11 -31.36 -1.73
N ALA A 319 -10.07 -31.92 -2.47
CA ALA A 319 -11.37 -32.30 -1.90
C ALA A 319 -11.25 -33.47 -0.92
N SER A 320 -10.29 -34.38 -1.12
CA SER A 320 -10.07 -35.55 -0.26
C SER A 320 -9.19 -35.27 0.95
N GLU A 321 -8.15 -34.45 0.83
CA GLU A 321 -7.08 -34.37 1.84
C GLU A 321 -6.85 -32.95 2.37
N GLY A 322 -7.72 -32.00 1.98
CA GLY A 322 -7.48 -30.58 2.21
C GLY A 322 -6.31 -30.08 1.33
N PRO A 323 -5.80 -28.85 1.56
CA PRO A 323 -4.80 -28.30 0.68
C PRO A 323 -3.43 -28.97 0.69
N LYS A 324 -3.29 -29.98 -0.18
CA LYS A 324 -2.03 -30.59 -0.60
C LYS A 324 -1.57 -29.95 -1.89
N VAL A 325 -0.36 -29.43 -1.84
CA VAL A 325 0.22 -28.65 -2.93
C VAL A 325 1.21 -29.54 -3.64
N ILE A 326 1.09 -29.62 -4.96
CA ILE A 326 2.11 -30.19 -5.83
C ILE A 326 3.28 -29.19 -5.82
N LEU A 327 4.38 -29.57 -5.16
CA LEU A 327 5.59 -28.76 -5.16
C LEU A 327 6.66 -29.43 -6.02
N VAL A 328 6.97 -28.80 -7.15
CA VAL A 328 8.23 -29.01 -7.83
C VAL A 328 9.05 -27.72 -7.67
N ASN A 329 10.04 -27.74 -6.76
CA ASN A 329 11.14 -26.77 -6.66
C ASN A 329 10.77 -25.30 -6.41
N VAL A 330 9.93 -24.99 -5.41
CA VAL A 330 9.74 -23.58 -5.01
C VAL A 330 10.66 -23.19 -3.86
N SER A 331 11.28 -22.01 -3.95
CA SER A 331 12.08 -21.43 -2.86
C SER A 331 11.20 -21.22 -1.64
N GLU A 332 11.41 -22.02 -0.61
CA GLU A 332 10.88 -21.73 0.72
C GLU A 332 11.48 -20.39 1.20
N ASP A 333 10.70 -19.62 1.96
CA ASP A 333 11.13 -18.38 2.63
C ASP A 333 11.55 -17.20 1.73
N LYS A 334 11.17 -17.17 0.45
CA LYS A 334 11.39 -16.00 -0.40
C LYS A 334 10.57 -14.80 0.12
N ALA A 335 11.26 -13.68 0.38
CA ALA A 335 10.62 -12.42 0.75
C ALA A 335 9.70 -11.93 -0.38
N CYS A 336 8.51 -11.47 -0.02
CA CYS A 336 7.52 -10.96 -0.97
C CYS A 336 7.76 -9.48 -1.25
N SER A 337 7.72 -9.06 -2.53
CA SER A 337 7.78 -7.65 -2.91
C SER A 337 6.43 -6.91 -2.87
N VAL A 338 5.33 -7.55 -2.45
CA VAL A 338 4.01 -6.91 -2.50
C VAL A 338 3.94 -5.73 -1.55
N PHE A 339 3.85 -4.57 -2.20
CA PHE A 339 3.57 -3.27 -1.65
C PHE A 339 2.37 -2.68 -2.39
N LEU A 340 1.34 -2.30 -1.66
CA LEU A 340 0.08 -1.79 -2.21
C LEU A 340 -0.35 -0.50 -1.48
N PRO A 341 -1.02 0.44 -2.15
CA PRO A 341 -1.67 1.56 -1.46
C PRO A 341 -2.72 1.07 -0.46
N SER A 342 -2.87 1.77 0.66
CA SER A 342 -3.91 1.46 1.66
C SER A 342 -5.34 1.62 1.15
N SER A 343 -5.54 2.46 0.14
CA SER A 343 -6.83 2.64 -0.56
C SER A 343 -7.32 1.35 -1.21
N THR A 344 -6.44 0.40 -1.51
CA THR A 344 -6.85 -0.90 -2.07
C THR A 344 -7.70 -1.66 -1.05
N HIS A 345 -8.80 -2.26 -1.49
CA HIS A 345 -9.62 -3.12 -0.63
C HIS A 345 -9.06 -4.53 -0.45
N LYS A 346 -7.87 -4.81 -1.00
CA LYS A 346 -7.20 -6.10 -0.90
C LYS A 346 -6.80 -6.36 0.56
N LYS A 347 -7.05 -7.61 1.00
CA LYS A 347 -6.69 -8.13 2.33
C LYS A 347 -5.68 -9.27 2.27
N HIS A 348 -5.50 -9.85 1.08
CA HIS A 348 -4.66 -11.02 0.84
C HIS A 348 -3.64 -10.70 -0.23
N CYS A 349 -2.47 -11.33 -0.13
CA CYS A 349 -1.43 -11.21 -1.13
C CYS A 349 -1.91 -11.82 -2.45
N GLY A 350 -1.58 -11.14 -3.55
CA GLY A 350 -1.89 -11.67 -4.88
C GLY A 350 -0.98 -12.82 -5.30
N PHE A 351 0.15 -13.01 -4.65
CA PHE A 351 1.11 -14.08 -4.94
C PHE A 351 0.84 -15.31 -4.09
N THR A 352 1.23 -16.45 -4.63
CA THR A 352 1.33 -17.69 -3.87
C THR A 352 2.59 -17.66 -3.02
N HIS A 353 2.47 -18.06 -1.76
CA HIS A 353 3.59 -18.20 -0.85
C HIS A 353 3.68 -19.62 -0.35
N TYR A 354 4.89 -20.11 -0.11
CA TYR A 354 5.11 -21.46 0.40
C TYR A 354 5.85 -21.40 1.74
N ILE A 355 5.28 -22.05 2.75
CA ILE A 355 5.87 -22.18 4.08
C ILE A 355 5.86 -23.67 4.43
N LYS A 356 7.04 -24.27 4.61
CA LYS A 356 7.21 -25.70 4.94
C LYS A 356 6.48 -26.61 3.95
N GLY A 357 6.73 -26.40 2.67
CA GLY A 357 6.13 -27.18 1.61
C GLY A 357 4.63 -26.99 1.37
N LYS A 358 3.99 -25.97 1.99
CA LYS A 358 2.55 -25.72 1.84
C LYS A 358 2.30 -24.33 1.30
N ALA A 359 1.44 -24.23 0.29
CA ALA A 359 0.93 -22.95 -0.16
C ALA A 359 0.09 -22.31 0.96
N VAL A 360 0.41 -21.08 1.31
CA VAL A 360 -0.28 -20.31 2.35
C VAL A 360 -0.90 -19.06 1.76
N ASP A 361 -2.12 -18.76 2.21
CA ASP A 361 -2.77 -17.50 1.91
C ASP A 361 -2.27 -16.41 2.87
N ASN A 362 -1.26 -15.65 2.46
CA ASN A 362 -0.75 -14.58 3.30
C ASN A 362 -1.65 -13.35 3.28
N THR A 363 -1.88 -12.81 4.46
CA THR A 363 -2.61 -11.56 4.66
C THR A 363 -1.73 -10.36 4.37
N LEU A 364 -2.36 -9.31 3.83
CA LEU A 364 -1.77 -7.98 3.76
C LEU A 364 -2.02 -7.27 5.08
N HIS A 365 -0.96 -6.75 5.69
CA HIS A 365 -1.06 -5.89 6.86
C HIS A 365 -0.69 -4.46 6.50
N THR A 366 -1.24 -3.51 7.23
CA THR A 366 -0.90 -2.09 7.04
C THR A 366 0.39 -1.78 7.79
N PHE A 367 1.39 -1.27 7.08
CA PHE A 367 2.61 -0.72 7.67
C PHE A 367 2.33 0.69 8.18
N GLU A 368 2.61 0.96 9.45
CA GLU A 368 2.29 2.24 10.07
C GLU A 368 3.13 3.37 9.45
N CYS A 369 2.47 4.43 8.99
CA CYS A 369 3.12 5.65 8.55
C CYS A 369 2.91 6.75 9.59
N LEU A 370 4.00 7.34 10.06
CA LEU A 370 3.96 8.37 11.10
C LEU A 370 3.53 9.74 10.59
N THR A 371 3.51 9.94 9.26
CA THR A 371 3.18 11.21 8.63
C THR A 371 1.77 11.68 8.97
N GLN A 372 1.66 12.95 9.34
CA GLN A 372 0.40 13.60 9.66
C GLN A 372 0.23 14.85 8.79
N LEU A 373 -1.01 15.09 8.38
CA LEU A 373 -1.41 16.26 7.62
C LEU A 373 -2.42 17.07 8.44
N LEU A 374 -2.07 18.31 8.75
CA LEU A 374 -2.94 19.27 9.41
C LEU A 374 -3.46 20.26 8.37
N ILE A 375 -4.77 20.35 8.24
CA ILE A 375 -5.43 21.29 7.32
C ILE A 375 -6.23 22.28 8.14
N PHE A 376 -6.02 23.57 7.89
CA PHE A 376 -6.80 24.64 8.49
C PHE A 376 -7.70 25.28 7.43
N THR A 377 -9.01 25.24 7.65
CA THR A 377 -10.02 25.77 6.73
C THR A 377 -10.84 26.86 7.44
N PRO A 378 -10.80 28.14 7.00
CA PRO A 378 -11.72 29.17 7.46
C PRO A 378 -13.18 28.71 7.54
N VAL A 379 -13.87 29.13 8.59
CA VAL A 379 -15.27 28.73 8.91
C VAL A 379 -16.26 29.79 8.52
#